data_AF-A0A0K1QQG4-F1
#
_entry.id   AF-A0A0K1QQG4-F1
#
_cell.length_a   1.000
_cell.length_b   1.000
_cell.length_c   1.000
_cell.angle_alpha   90.00
_cell.angle_beta   90.00
_cell.angle_gamma   90.00
#
_symmetry.space_group_name_H-M   'P 1'
#
loop_
_entity.id
_entity.type
_entity.pdbx_description
1 polymer ?
#
loop_
_entity_poly.entity_id
_entity_poly.type
_entity_poly.pdbx_seq_one_letter_code
_entity_poly.pdbx_strand_id
1 'polypeptide(L)'
;MTDFRPFAERLLWARSEAGLTQKDLSEKSGISLPQIVRYEAGRSKPRLGGALKLARVLKMDAYDLMPELRKTTHEIEIEFSSDEAQYLDTAAAGLGITTEELVRKLTMVGLRERSKDPEMRKMIEAESPGLLDRIDALDEDGDQDQKHQR
;
A
#
# COMPACT_ATOMS: atom_id res chain seq x y z
N MET A 1 -22.41 6.44 4.76
CA MET A 1 -22.32 7.42 5.87
C MET A 1 -20.88 7.89 5.93
N THR A 2 -20.63 9.16 5.67
CA THR A 2 -19.27 9.72 5.76
C THR A 2 -18.92 9.85 7.24
N ASP A 3 -18.09 8.95 7.72
CA ASP A 3 -17.60 8.98 9.09
C ASP A 3 -16.57 10.10 9.26
N PHE A 4 -16.93 11.14 10.02
CA PHE A 4 -16.12 12.33 10.25
C PHE A 4 -15.01 12.14 11.29
N ARG A 5 -14.86 10.94 11.88
CA ARG A 5 -13.82 10.67 12.89
C ARG A 5 -12.42 10.95 12.34
N PRO A 6 -11.47 11.43 13.17
CA PRO A 6 -10.05 11.44 12.81
C PRO A 6 -9.55 10.05 12.44
N PHE A 7 -8.52 9.97 11.58
CA PHE A 7 -7.92 8.69 11.16
C PHE A 7 -7.60 7.75 12.33
N ALA A 8 -7.01 8.26 13.40
CA ALA A 8 -6.63 7.49 14.58
C ALA A 8 -7.84 6.80 15.23
N GLU A 9 -8.95 7.52 15.38
CA GLU A 9 -10.20 7.00 15.93
C GLU A 9 -10.88 6.02 14.97
N ARG A 10 -10.85 6.28 13.66
CA ARG A 10 -11.35 5.34 12.65
C ARG A 10 -10.58 4.02 12.69
N LEU A 11 -9.26 4.08 12.73
CA LEU A 11 -8.40 2.91 12.81
C LEU A 11 -8.67 2.11 14.09
N LEU A 12 -8.73 2.78 15.23
CA LEU A 12 -9.03 2.16 16.52
C LEU A 12 -10.40 1.46 16.51
N TRP A 13 -11.42 2.14 15.99
CA TRP A 13 -12.76 1.60 15.87
C TRP A 13 -12.78 0.39 14.93
N ALA A 14 -12.24 0.53 13.73
CA ALA A 14 -12.16 -0.54 12.73
C ALA A 14 -11.47 -1.79 13.28
N ARG A 15 -10.34 -1.60 13.97
CA ARG A 15 -9.61 -2.69 14.64
C ARG A 15 -10.47 -3.38 15.70
N SER A 16 -11.21 -2.60 16.51
CA SER A 16 -12.04 -3.12 17.58
C SER A 16 -13.26 -3.88 17.05
N GLU A 17 -13.90 -3.40 15.99
CA GLU A 17 -14.98 -4.12 15.29
C GLU A 17 -14.49 -5.44 14.68
N ALA A 18 -13.24 -5.46 14.21
CA ALA A 18 -12.60 -6.69 13.73
C ALA A 18 -12.16 -7.64 14.86
N GLY A 19 -12.33 -7.27 16.14
CA GLY A 19 -11.95 -8.08 17.30
C GLY A 19 -10.44 -8.27 17.47
N LEU A 20 -9.62 -7.37 16.90
CA LEU A 20 -8.16 -7.51 16.87
C LEU A 20 -7.52 -6.70 17.99
N THR A 21 -6.46 -7.23 18.61
CA THR A 21 -5.54 -6.40 19.42
C THR A 21 -4.59 -5.60 18.52
N GLN A 22 -3.90 -4.59 19.08
CA GLN A 22 -2.85 -3.87 18.34
C GLN A 22 -1.74 -4.82 17.85
N LYS A 23 -1.44 -5.87 18.62
CA LYS A 23 -0.48 -6.91 18.24
C LYS A 23 -1.00 -7.74 17.08
N ASP A 24 -2.26 -8.17 17.11
CA ASP A 24 -2.85 -8.93 15.99
C ASP A 24 -2.88 -8.12 14.70
N LEU A 25 -3.24 -6.82 14.80
CA LEU A 25 -3.23 -5.93 13.64
C LEU A 25 -1.81 -5.76 13.08
N SER A 26 -0.82 -5.62 13.95
CA SER A 26 0.59 -5.55 13.56
C SER A 26 1.03 -6.81 12.80
N GLU A 27 0.81 -7.98 13.37
CA GLU A 27 1.20 -9.27 12.78
C GLU A 27 0.50 -9.52 11.44
N LYS A 28 -0.81 -9.27 11.37
CA LYS A 28 -1.60 -9.50 10.15
C LYS A 28 -1.31 -8.50 9.03
N SER A 29 -1.01 -7.24 9.37
CA SER A 29 -0.74 -6.19 8.37
C SER A 29 0.73 -6.14 7.94
N GLY A 30 1.63 -6.77 8.69
CA GLY A 30 3.07 -6.63 8.49
C GLY A 30 3.57 -5.21 8.76
N ILE A 31 2.86 -4.44 9.60
CA ILE A 31 3.27 -3.12 10.09
C ILE A 31 3.73 -3.29 11.52
N SER A 32 4.87 -2.68 11.89
CA SER A 32 5.41 -2.81 13.24
C SER A 32 4.42 -2.33 14.32
N LEU A 33 4.39 -3.01 15.46
CA LEU A 33 3.54 -2.65 16.60
C LEU A 33 3.74 -1.18 17.03
N PRO A 34 4.98 -0.63 17.13
CA PRO A 34 5.18 0.78 17.42
C PRO A 34 4.51 1.73 16.41
N GLN A 35 4.48 1.38 15.12
CA GLN A 35 3.76 2.18 14.12
C GLN A 35 2.25 2.13 14.34
N ILE A 36 1.68 0.94 14.58
CA ILE A 36 0.24 0.81 14.91
C ILE A 36 -0.12 1.68 16.12
N VAL A 37 0.68 1.64 17.19
CA VAL A 37 0.48 2.48 18.38
C VAL A 37 0.55 3.97 18.04
N ARG A 38 1.50 4.40 17.21
CA ARG A 38 1.58 5.82 16.77
C ARG A 38 0.39 6.23 15.91
N TYR A 39 -0.12 5.34 15.06
CA TYR A 39 -1.30 5.59 14.23
C TYR A 39 -2.56 5.75 15.08
N GLU A 40 -2.81 4.84 16.02
CA GLU A 40 -3.97 4.92 16.93
C GLU A 40 -3.87 6.06 17.94
N ALA A 41 -2.66 6.53 18.25
CA ALA A 41 -2.43 7.72 19.06
C ALA A 41 -2.46 9.04 18.25
N GLY A 42 -2.67 8.99 16.93
CA GLY A 42 -2.69 10.16 16.06
C GLY A 42 -1.35 10.87 15.89
N ARG A 43 -0.23 10.24 16.27
CA ARG A 43 1.13 10.81 16.19
C ARG A 43 1.73 10.75 14.79
N SER A 44 1.23 9.85 13.95
CA SER A 44 1.61 9.73 12.55
C SER A 44 0.45 9.15 11.74
N LYS A 45 0.57 9.21 10.41
CA LYS A 45 -0.34 8.56 9.48
C LYS A 45 0.45 7.65 8.53
N PRO A 46 -0.11 6.52 8.09
CA PRO A 46 0.55 5.70 7.09
C PRO A 46 0.50 6.38 5.73
N ARG A 47 1.46 6.04 4.87
CA ARG A 47 1.38 6.30 3.42
C ARG A 47 0.41 5.31 2.77
N LEU A 48 0.14 5.46 1.47
CA LEU A 48 -0.77 4.61 0.70
C LEU A 48 -0.50 3.11 0.93
N GLY A 49 0.77 2.67 0.87
CA GLY A 49 1.12 1.26 1.09
C GLY A 49 0.70 0.73 2.46
N GLY A 50 0.93 1.51 3.52
CA GLY A 50 0.49 1.16 4.88
C GLY A 50 -1.03 1.19 5.01
N ALA A 51 -1.70 2.16 4.40
CA ALA A 51 -3.17 2.25 4.40
C ALA A 51 -3.81 1.02 3.72
N LEU A 52 -3.28 0.59 2.56
CA LEU A 52 -3.75 -0.60 1.86
C LEU A 52 -3.55 -1.88 2.67
N LYS A 53 -2.40 -2.02 3.34
CA LYS A 53 -2.12 -3.15 4.25
C LYS A 53 -3.13 -3.21 5.40
N LEU A 54 -3.41 -2.07 6.04
CA LEU A 54 -4.40 -1.99 7.12
C LEU A 54 -5.81 -2.31 6.62
N ALA A 55 -6.23 -1.68 5.52
CA ALA A 55 -7.55 -1.83 4.92
C ALA A 55 -7.85 -3.30 4.56
N ARG A 56 -6.85 -4.02 4.02
CA ARG A 56 -6.94 -5.46 3.73
C ARG A 56 -7.25 -6.30 4.97
N VAL A 57 -6.51 -6.10 6.06
CA VAL A 57 -6.71 -6.85 7.32
C VAL A 57 -8.07 -6.53 7.93
N LEU A 58 -8.47 -5.27 7.84
CA LEU A 58 -9.72 -4.75 8.40
C LEU A 58 -10.93 -5.00 7.47
N LYS A 59 -10.72 -5.61 6.29
CA LYS A 59 -11.74 -5.92 5.29
C LYS A 59 -12.60 -4.70 4.92
N MET A 60 -11.93 -3.57 4.70
CA MET A 60 -12.57 -2.30 4.35
C MET A 60 -11.82 -1.63 3.21
N ASP A 61 -12.49 -0.68 2.57
CA ASP A 61 -11.85 0.14 1.55
C ASP A 61 -10.83 1.10 2.17
N ALA A 62 -9.68 1.27 1.53
CA ALA A 62 -8.62 2.14 2.05
C ALA A 62 -9.03 3.62 2.07
N TYR A 63 -9.94 4.04 1.20
CA TYR A 63 -10.51 5.38 1.18
C TYR A 63 -11.61 5.57 2.22
N ASP A 64 -12.24 4.50 2.71
CA ASP A 64 -13.12 4.59 3.87
C ASP A 64 -12.30 4.76 5.16
N LEU A 65 -11.17 4.06 5.26
CA LEU A 65 -10.23 4.20 6.38
C LEU A 65 -9.52 5.57 6.36
N MET A 66 -9.06 5.99 5.17
CA MET A 66 -8.31 7.23 4.93
C MET A 66 -8.84 8.00 3.70
N PRO A 67 -9.95 8.74 3.87
CA PRO A 67 -10.52 9.54 2.78
C PRO A 67 -9.56 10.57 2.18
N GLU A 68 -8.57 11.03 2.95
CA GLU A 68 -7.53 11.94 2.46
C GLU A 68 -6.69 11.39 1.30
N LEU A 69 -6.60 10.07 1.14
CA LEU A 69 -5.84 9.45 0.05
C LEU A 69 -6.35 9.88 -1.32
N ARG A 70 -7.67 10.15 -1.45
CA ARG A 70 -8.29 10.61 -2.71
C ARG A 70 -7.71 11.92 -3.23
N LYS A 71 -7.02 12.69 -2.40
CA LYS A 71 -6.33 13.94 -2.82
C LYS A 71 -4.98 13.68 -3.48
N THR A 72 -4.43 12.49 -3.30
CA THR A 72 -3.05 12.14 -3.65
C THR A 72 -2.95 10.90 -4.53
N THR A 73 -4.06 10.21 -4.77
CA THR A 73 -4.14 8.99 -5.59
C THR A 73 -5.17 9.14 -6.69
N HIS A 74 -5.00 8.37 -7.75
CA HIS A 74 -5.93 8.26 -8.86
C HIS A 74 -6.17 6.79 -9.15
N GLU A 75 -7.43 6.44 -9.38
CA GLU A 75 -7.79 5.12 -9.89
C GLU A 75 -7.51 5.07 -11.39
N ILE A 76 -6.97 3.94 -11.85
CA ILE A 76 -6.64 3.69 -13.25
C ILE A 76 -7.38 2.42 -13.63
N GLU A 77 -8.20 2.50 -14.67
CA GLU A 77 -8.83 1.33 -15.28
C GLU A 77 -7.92 0.79 -16.38
N ILE A 78 -7.70 -0.51 -16.35
CA ILE A 78 -6.93 -1.25 -17.34
C ILE A 78 -7.71 -2.51 -17.71
N GLU A 79 -7.73 -2.84 -18.99
CA GLU A 79 -8.39 -4.03 -19.50
C GLU A 79 -7.35 -5.10 -19.79
N PHE A 80 -7.67 -6.33 -19.39
CA PHE A 80 -6.92 -7.52 -19.71
C PHE A 80 -7.83 -8.49 -20.47
N SER A 81 -7.26 -9.27 -21.38
CA SER A 81 -7.96 -10.45 -21.88
C SER A 81 -8.27 -11.42 -20.75
N SER A 82 -9.25 -12.31 -20.95
CA SER A 82 -9.62 -13.31 -19.95
C SER A 82 -8.44 -14.18 -19.52
N ASP A 83 -7.57 -14.53 -20.47
CA ASP A 83 -6.39 -15.38 -20.20
C ASP A 83 -5.34 -14.63 -19.36
N GLU A 84 -5.11 -13.34 -19.65
CA GLU A 84 -4.20 -12.49 -18.87
C GLU A 84 -4.73 -12.26 -17.45
N ALA A 85 -6.03 -12.00 -17.29
CA ALA A 85 -6.66 -11.83 -15.99
C ALA A 85 -6.54 -13.10 -15.15
N GLN A 86 -6.84 -14.27 -15.75
CA GLN A 86 -6.73 -15.56 -15.08
C GLN A 86 -5.29 -15.88 -14.65
N TYR A 87 -4.31 -15.49 -15.46
CA TYR A 87 -2.90 -15.62 -15.11
C TYR A 87 -2.54 -14.74 -13.89
N LEU A 88 -2.92 -13.46 -13.91
CA LEU A 88 -2.66 -12.53 -12.82
C LEU A 88 -3.30 -12.99 -11.51
N ASP A 89 -4.54 -13.47 -11.55
CA ASP A 89 -5.24 -14.00 -10.37
C ASP A 89 -4.51 -15.22 -9.78
N THR A 90 -4.06 -16.12 -10.65
CA THR A 90 -3.35 -17.33 -10.24
C THR A 90 -1.99 -16.97 -9.61
N ALA A 91 -1.26 -16.04 -10.23
CA ALA A 91 0.02 -15.56 -9.71
C ALA A 91 -0.15 -14.83 -8.36
N ALA A 92 -1.18 -14.00 -8.23
CA ALA A 92 -1.48 -13.28 -6.98
C ALA A 92 -1.85 -14.24 -5.85
N ALA A 93 -2.70 -15.22 -6.13
CA ALA A 93 -3.06 -16.28 -5.17
C ALA A 93 -1.84 -17.08 -4.70
N GLY A 94 -0.93 -17.43 -5.61
CA GLY A 94 0.32 -18.12 -5.28
C GLY A 94 1.24 -17.32 -4.34
N LEU A 95 1.12 -15.99 -4.35
CA LEU A 95 1.86 -15.07 -3.47
C LEU A 95 1.07 -14.67 -2.21
N GLY A 96 -0.19 -15.09 -2.07
CA GLY A 96 -1.06 -14.69 -0.96
C GLY A 96 -1.42 -13.20 -0.95
N ILE A 97 -1.42 -12.55 -2.10
CA ILE A 97 -1.76 -11.13 -2.27
C ILE A 97 -2.96 -10.95 -3.20
N THR A 98 -3.51 -9.74 -3.27
CA THR A 98 -4.58 -9.43 -4.22
C THR A 98 -4.01 -9.19 -5.61
N THR A 99 -4.83 -9.41 -6.64
CA THR A 99 -4.47 -9.13 -8.04
C THR A 99 -4.08 -7.67 -8.23
N GLU A 100 -4.80 -6.75 -7.61
CA GLU A 100 -4.47 -5.31 -7.59
C GLU A 100 -3.06 -5.06 -7.00
N GLU A 101 -2.72 -5.70 -5.89
CA GLU A 101 -1.40 -5.57 -5.28
C GLU A 101 -0.29 -6.13 -6.16
N LEU A 102 -0.56 -7.27 -6.83
CA LEU A 102 0.37 -7.85 -7.80
C LEU A 102 0.61 -6.88 -8.96
N VAL A 103 -0.46 -6.40 -9.60
CA VAL A 103 -0.37 -5.47 -10.74
C VAL A 103 0.40 -4.21 -10.33
N ARG A 104 0.05 -3.61 -9.19
CA ARG A 104 0.77 -2.45 -8.66
C ARG A 104 2.25 -2.74 -8.49
N LYS A 105 2.63 -3.88 -7.89
CA LYS A 105 4.03 -4.28 -7.71
C LYS A 105 4.75 -4.46 -9.05
N LEU A 106 4.12 -5.14 -10.02
CA LEU A 106 4.69 -5.35 -11.35
C LEU A 106 4.91 -4.03 -12.10
N THR A 107 3.95 -3.10 -12.02
CA THR A 107 4.11 -1.75 -12.59
C THR A 107 5.31 -1.02 -11.98
N MET A 108 5.44 -1.07 -10.65
CA MET A 108 6.55 -0.42 -9.94
C MET A 108 7.90 -1.05 -10.28
N VAL A 109 7.98 -2.39 -10.33
CA VAL A 109 9.19 -3.11 -10.74
C VAL A 109 9.55 -2.79 -12.19
N GLY A 110 8.57 -2.80 -13.10
CA GLY A 110 8.79 -2.46 -14.52
C GLY A 110 9.31 -1.04 -14.71
N LEU A 111 8.77 -0.06 -13.97
CA LEU A 111 9.27 1.32 -13.97
C LEU A 111 10.70 1.42 -13.45
N ARG A 112 11.06 0.65 -12.41
CA ARG A 112 12.43 0.62 -11.89
C ARG A 112 13.41 -0.05 -12.84
N GLU A 113 13.05 -1.19 -13.41
CA GLU A 113 13.94 -1.86 -14.38
C GLU A 113 14.18 -0.98 -15.59
N ARG A 114 13.14 -0.29 -16.10
CA ARG A 114 13.28 0.69 -17.17
C ARG A 114 14.13 1.89 -16.77
N SER A 115 14.14 2.30 -15.50
CA SER A 115 14.94 3.44 -15.04
C SER A 115 16.43 3.15 -14.85
N LYS A 116 16.86 1.88 -14.95
CA LYS A 116 18.29 1.52 -14.99
C LYS A 116 18.96 1.89 -16.31
N ASP A 117 18.19 1.96 -17.40
CA ASP A 117 18.67 2.49 -18.67
C ASP A 117 18.83 4.02 -18.59
N PRO A 118 20.04 4.58 -18.78
CA PRO A 118 20.29 6.02 -18.69
C PRO A 118 19.46 6.88 -19.64
N GLU A 119 19.11 6.39 -20.84
CA GLU A 119 18.31 7.19 -21.80
C GLU A 119 16.85 7.21 -21.37
N MET A 120 16.29 6.05 -21.04
CA MET A 120 14.93 5.93 -20.53
C MET A 120 14.74 6.71 -19.23
N ARG A 121 15.73 6.68 -18.32
CA ARG A 121 15.72 7.47 -17.08
C ARG A 121 15.60 8.96 -17.37
N LYS A 122 16.37 9.48 -18.33
CA LYS A 122 16.30 10.89 -18.75
C LYS A 122 14.94 11.23 -19.35
N MET A 123 14.36 10.36 -20.18
CA MET A 123 13.03 10.57 -20.75
C MET A 123 11.96 10.63 -19.66
N ILE A 124 11.95 9.67 -18.72
CA ILE A 124 11.00 9.65 -17.60
C ILE A 124 11.12 10.92 -16.75
N GLU A 125 12.35 11.35 -16.44
CA GLU A 125 12.58 12.56 -15.64
C GLU A 125 12.16 13.84 -16.38
N ALA A 126 12.29 13.88 -17.71
CA ALA A 126 11.85 15.00 -18.53
C ALA A 126 10.31 15.09 -18.63
N GLU A 127 9.63 13.95 -18.77
CA GLU A 127 8.16 13.89 -18.86
C GLU A 127 7.46 13.97 -17.50
N SER A 128 8.08 13.42 -16.46
CA SER A 128 7.55 13.40 -15.10
C SER A 128 8.66 13.57 -14.06
N PRO A 129 9.09 14.82 -13.80
CA PRO A 129 10.17 15.12 -12.87
C PRO A 129 9.96 14.54 -11.47
N GLY A 130 10.98 13.90 -10.91
CA GLY A 130 10.98 13.31 -9.58
C GLY A 130 10.01 12.11 -9.41
N LEU A 131 9.50 11.53 -10.50
CA LEU A 131 8.65 10.33 -10.43
C LEU A 131 9.43 9.13 -9.89
N LEU A 132 10.68 8.95 -10.32
CA LEU A 132 11.51 7.82 -9.91
C LEU A 132 11.87 7.88 -8.43
N ASP A 133 12.21 9.07 -7.91
CA ASP A 133 12.48 9.28 -6.49
C ASP A 133 11.22 9.00 -5.64
N ARG A 134 10.04 9.41 -6.13
CA ARG A 134 8.75 9.08 -5.51
C ARG A 134 8.48 7.58 -5.53
N ILE A 135 8.84 6.88 -6.61
CA ILE A 135 8.69 5.43 -6.75
C ILE A 135 9.58 4.67 -5.76
N ASP A 136 10.83 5.11 -5.58
CA ASP A 136 11.76 4.48 -4.65
C ASP A 136 11.32 4.70 -3.19
N ALA A 137 10.82 5.90 -2.86
CA ALA A 137 10.27 6.21 -1.55
C ALA A 137 8.98 5.42 -1.19
N LEU A 138 8.31 4.77 -2.16
CA LEU A 138 7.11 3.96 -1.92
C LEU A 138 7.41 2.54 -1.41
N ASP A 139 8.65 2.03 -1.57
CA ASP A 139 9.04 0.68 -1.16
C ASP A 139 9.72 0.61 0.21
N GLU A 140 10.25 1.72 0.71
CA GLU A 140 10.95 1.77 2.01
C GLU A 140 10.03 1.39 3.19
N ASP A 141 8.70 1.51 3.04
CA ASP A 141 7.72 1.13 4.07
C ASP A 141 7.49 -0.40 4.16
N GLY A 142 8.09 -1.20 3.27
CA GLY A 142 7.92 -2.66 3.22
C GLY A 142 9.14 -3.48 3.69
N ASP A 143 10.35 -2.93 3.58
CA ASP A 143 11.59 -3.72 3.60
C ASP A 143 12.54 -3.38 4.77
N GLN A 144 12.27 -2.32 5.55
CA GLN A 144 13.15 -1.92 6.65
C GLN A 144 13.08 -2.83 7.90
N ASP A 145 12.05 -3.65 8.05
CA ASP A 145 11.83 -4.42 9.29
C ASP A 145 12.46 -5.84 9.29
N GLN A 146 13.07 -6.32 8.19
CA GLN A 146 13.80 -7.60 8.19
C GLN A 146 15.27 -7.48 8.68
N LYS A 147 15.79 -6.28 8.94
CA LYS A 147 17.21 -6.09 9.35
C LYS A 147 17.46 -6.08 10.85
N HIS A 148 16.46 -6.26 11.72
CA HIS A 148 16.63 -6.20 13.18
C HIS A 148 16.13 -7.45 13.93
N GLN A 149 16.41 -8.65 13.39
CA GLN A 149 16.52 -9.86 14.20
C GLN A 149 17.90 -10.50 13.98
N ARG A 150 18.87 -10.07 14.78
CA ARG A 150 20.03 -10.84 15.18
C ARG A 150 20.18 -10.73 16.69
#